data_AF-X1BT99-F1
#
_entry.id   AF-X1BT99-F1
#
_cell.length_a   1.000
_cell.length_b   1.000
_cell.length_c   1.000
_cell.angle_alpha   90.00
_cell.angle_beta   90.00
_cell.angle_gamma   90.00
#
_symmetry.space_group_name_H-M   'P 1'
#
loop_
_entity.id
_entity.type
_entity.pdbx_description
1 polymer ?
#
loop_
_entity_poly.entity_id
_entity_poly.type
_entity_poly.pdbx_seq_one_letter_code
_entity_poly.pdbx_strand_id
1 'polypeptide(L)'
;MAATTFIVFAMPKAVSAKTRNVIGGHLVGLASGTIFYLTALPYWVEYPLAVGLAILLMVALDVEHPPAAGTALAVVINEVSLNAFITIMLSAVILSQCRYYLRGYLKDLV
;
A
#
# COMPACT_ATOMS: atom_id res chain seq x y z
N MET A 1 4.52 2.07 -5.39
CA MET A 1 4.26 0.86 -6.21
C MET A 1 5.50 -0.01 -6.40
N ALA A 2 6.73 0.52 -6.35
CA ALA A 2 7.95 -0.28 -6.55
C ALA A 2 8.08 -1.50 -5.62
N ALA A 3 7.95 -1.33 -4.30
CA ALA A 3 8.01 -2.45 -3.35
C ALA A 3 6.83 -3.43 -3.49
N THR A 4 5.63 -2.94 -3.87
CA THR A 4 4.49 -3.79 -4.22
C THR A 4 4.81 -4.71 -5.39
N THR A 5 5.35 -4.15 -6.48
CA THR A 5 5.84 -4.90 -7.64
C THR A 5 6.86 -5.94 -7.22
N PHE A 6 7.84 -5.55 -6.40
CA PHE A 6 8.85 -6.48 -5.90
C PHE A 6 8.22 -7.65 -5.13
N ILE A 7 7.34 -7.40 -4.17
CA ILE A 7 6.67 -8.47 -3.40
C ILE A 7 5.84 -9.37 -4.32
N VAL A 8 5.05 -8.78 -5.22
CA VAL A 8 4.19 -9.52 -6.14
C VAL A 8 4.98 -10.51 -7.02
N PHE A 9 6.15 -10.11 -7.50
CA PHE A 9 6.94 -10.91 -8.43
C PHE A 9 8.01 -11.78 -7.75
N ALA A 10 8.65 -11.30 -6.68
CA ALA A 10 9.75 -12.00 -6.00
C ALA A 10 9.26 -12.92 -4.87
N MET A 11 8.12 -12.59 -4.25
CA MET A 11 7.55 -13.32 -3.11
C MET A 11 6.06 -13.62 -3.35
N PRO A 12 5.70 -14.26 -4.47
CA PRO A 12 4.31 -14.41 -4.89
C PRO A 12 3.46 -15.20 -3.89
N LYS A 13 4.01 -16.06 -3.01
CA LYS A 13 3.17 -16.80 -2.04
C LYS A 13 3.07 -16.12 -0.68
N ALA A 14 3.79 -15.02 -0.45
CA ALA A 14 3.70 -14.27 0.80
C ALA A 14 2.27 -13.77 1.07
N VAL A 15 1.89 -13.71 2.35
CA VAL A 15 0.58 -13.18 2.78
C VAL A 15 0.39 -11.75 2.27
N SER A 16 1.45 -10.94 2.34
CA SER A 16 1.46 -9.56 1.84
C SER A 16 1.29 -9.44 0.32
N ALA A 17 1.53 -10.50 -0.45
CA ALA A 17 1.33 -10.53 -1.90
C ALA A 17 -0.13 -10.88 -2.28
N LYS A 18 -0.97 -11.32 -1.34
CA LYS A 18 -2.38 -11.64 -1.62
C LYS A 18 -3.10 -10.40 -2.14
N THR A 19 -3.99 -10.59 -3.12
CA THR A 19 -4.78 -9.50 -3.73
C THR A 19 -5.52 -8.65 -2.71
N ARG A 20 -6.14 -9.29 -1.69
CA ARG A 20 -6.82 -8.60 -0.59
C ARG A 20 -5.87 -7.63 0.13
N ASN A 21 -4.65 -8.08 0.44
CA ASN A 21 -3.66 -7.30 1.18
C ASN A 21 -3.08 -6.18 0.30
N VAL A 22 -2.77 -6.45 -0.97
CA VAL A 22 -2.26 -5.41 -1.90
C VAL A 22 -3.27 -4.27 -2.06
N ILE A 23 -4.53 -4.59 -2.39
CA ILE A 23 -5.57 -3.58 -2.60
C ILE A 23 -5.96 -2.92 -1.27
N GLY A 24 -6.27 -3.72 -0.26
CA GLY A 24 -6.71 -3.24 1.05
C GLY A 24 -5.64 -2.42 1.76
N GLY A 25 -4.38 -2.85 1.70
CA GLY A 25 -3.27 -2.12 2.27
C GLY A 25 -3.11 -0.75 1.60
N HIS A 26 -3.13 -0.67 0.27
CA HIS A 26 -3.04 0.63 -0.41
C HIS A 26 -4.25 1.54 -0.15
N LEU A 27 -5.46 0.99 0.01
CA LEU A 27 -6.64 1.76 0.43
C LEU A 27 -6.44 2.34 1.84
N VAL A 28 -5.96 1.53 2.79
CA VAL A 28 -5.64 1.97 4.16
C VAL A 28 -4.54 3.02 4.13
N GLY A 29 -3.50 2.83 3.32
CA GLY A 29 -2.41 3.79 3.17
C GLY A 29 -2.89 5.14 2.62
N LEU A 30 -3.69 5.12 1.56
CA LEU A 30 -4.33 6.32 1.00
C LEU A 30 -5.20 7.03 2.04
N ALA A 31 -6.05 6.28 2.75
CA ALA A 31 -6.94 6.83 3.78
C ALA A 31 -6.15 7.48 4.92
N SER A 32 -5.16 6.77 5.48
CA SER A 32 -4.33 7.28 6.56
C SER A 32 -3.54 8.53 6.14
N GLY A 33 -2.88 8.49 4.99
CA GLY A 33 -2.16 9.65 4.46
C GLY A 33 -3.07 10.86 4.25
N THR A 34 -4.29 10.64 3.72
CA THR A 34 -5.27 11.72 3.49
C THR A 34 -5.77 12.32 4.80
N ILE A 35 -6.06 11.49 5.81
CA ILE A 35 -6.50 11.97 7.13
C ILE A 35 -5.47 12.93 7.71
N PHE A 36 -4.19 12.57 7.68
CA PHE A 36 -3.13 13.38 8.25
C PHE A 36 -2.76 14.58 7.40
N TYR A 37 -2.79 14.47 6.07
CA TYR A 37 -2.60 15.61 5.16
C TYR A 37 -3.56 16.78 5.46
N LEU A 38 -4.77 16.49 5.92
CA LEU A 38 -5.78 17.49 6.29
C LEU A 38 -5.56 18.08 7.69
N THR A 39 -4.56 17.61 8.44
CA THR A 39 -4.21 18.14 9.76
C THR A 39 -3.16 19.24 9.67
N ALA A 40 -3.19 20.21 10.59
CA ALA A 40 -2.20 21.29 10.66
C ALA A 40 -1.04 20.94 11.61
N LEU A 41 -0.57 19.69 11.60
CA LEU A 41 0.51 19.23 12.48
C LEU A 41 1.89 19.54 11.87
N PRO A 42 2.94 19.68 12.70
CA PRO A 42 4.30 19.72 12.18
C PRO A 42 4.67 18.40 11.48
N TYR A 43 5.38 18.47 10.35
CA TYR A 43 5.72 17.30 9.52
C TYR A 43 6.40 16.15 10.30
N TRP A 44 7.23 16.48 11.29
CA TRP A 44 7.94 15.50 12.11
C TRP A 44 7.04 14.75 13.11
N VAL A 45 5.80 15.22 13.29
CA VAL A 45 4.72 14.52 14.03
C VAL A 45 3.76 13.87 13.05
N GLU A 46 3.35 14.59 12.01
CA GLU A 46 2.34 14.16 11.05
C GLU A 46 2.76 12.90 10.25
N TYR A 47 3.99 12.88 9.73
CA TYR A 47 4.48 11.78 8.90
C TYR A 47 4.57 10.44 9.66
N PRO A 48 5.17 10.37 10.87
CA PRO A 48 5.18 9.12 11.62
C PRO A 48 3.77 8.71 12.08
N LEU A 49 2.86 9.65 12.35
CA LEU A 49 1.47 9.32 12.68
C LEU A 49 0.71 8.73 11.48
N ALA A 50 0.87 9.30 10.28
CA ALA A 50 0.28 8.78 9.04
C ALA A 50 0.74 7.34 8.76
N VAL A 51 2.05 7.09 8.89
CA VAL A 51 2.62 5.76 8.67
C VAL A 51 2.22 4.79 9.78
N GLY A 52 2.30 5.23 11.04
CA GLY A 52 1.95 4.41 12.21
C GLY A 52 0.48 4.00 12.20
N LEU A 53 -0.44 4.93 11.92
CA LEU A 53 -1.86 4.62 11.79
C LEU A 53 -2.12 3.68 10.60
N ALA A 54 -1.46 3.88 9.46
CA ALA A 54 -1.62 2.98 8.32
C ALA A 54 -1.23 1.55 8.67
N ILE A 55 -0.10 1.36 9.36
CA ILE A 55 0.36 0.03 9.78
C ILE A 55 -0.60 -0.57 10.81
N LEU A 56 -1.01 0.21 11.82
CA LEU A 56 -1.96 -0.23 12.84
C LEU A 56 -3.27 -0.71 12.20
N LEU A 57 -3.84 0.07 11.28
CA LEU A 57 -5.08 -0.27 10.58
C LEU A 57 -4.90 -1.49 9.66
N MET A 58 -3.77 -1.62 8.97
CA MET A 58 -3.49 -2.80 8.15
C MET A 58 -3.49 -4.09 8.99
N VAL A 59 -2.88 -4.06 10.17
CA VAL A 59 -2.87 -5.20 11.11
C VAL A 59 -4.26 -5.44 11.68
N ALA A 60 -4.97 -4.39 12.10
CA ALA A 60 -6.32 -4.52 12.66
C ALA A 60 -7.34 -5.08 11.66
N LEU A 61 -7.14 -4.80 10.37
CA LEU A 61 -8.03 -5.21 9.28
C LEU A 61 -7.55 -6.48 8.54
N ASP A 62 -6.45 -7.11 8.94
CA ASP A 62 -5.86 -8.30 8.29
C ASP A 62 -5.57 -8.05 6.79
N VAL A 63 -5.06 -6.85 6.46
CA VAL A 63 -4.69 -6.42 5.11
C VAL A 63 -3.24 -5.94 5.05
N GLU A 64 -2.35 -6.61 5.79
CA GLU A 64 -0.94 -6.25 5.89
C GLU A 64 -0.26 -6.29 4.52
N HIS A 65 0.08 -5.11 4.03
CA HIS A 65 0.90 -4.92 2.85
C HIS A 65 1.89 -3.80 3.13
N PRO A 66 3.05 -4.12 3.74
CA PRO A 66 4.03 -3.13 4.16
C PRO A 66 4.38 -2.04 3.11
N PRO A 67 4.43 -2.32 1.79
CA PRO A 67 4.63 -1.27 0.78
C PRO A 67 3.60 -0.13 0.81
N ALA A 68 2.40 -0.38 1.32
CA ALA A 68 1.37 0.65 1.46
C ALA A 68 1.65 1.68 2.56
N ALA A 69 2.55 1.39 3.51
CA ALA A 69 3.08 2.41 4.42
C ALA A 69 3.80 3.52 3.63
N GLY A 70 4.50 3.16 2.55
CA GLY A 70 5.08 4.13 1.62
C GLY A 70 4.03 4.92 0.85
N THR A 71 2.85 4.34 0.59
CA THR A 71 1.71 5.09 0.03
C THR A 71 1.17 6.12 1.02
N ALA A 72 1.00 5.76 2.30
CA ALA A 72 0.59 6.71 3.33
C ALA A 72 1.57 7.87 3.44
N LEU A 73 2.87 7.57 3.47
CA LEU A 73 3.92 8.59 3.51
C LEU A 73 3.90 9.48 2.26
N ALA A 74 3.73 8.90 1.07
CA ALA A 74 3.67 9.68 -0.16
C ALA A 74 2.47 10.64 -0.18
N VAL A 75 1.31 10.22 0.33
CA VAL A 75 0.07 11.02 0.36
C VAL A 75 0.09 12.08 1.47
N VAL A 76 0.73 11.83 2.60
CA VAL A 76 0.85 12.88 3.63
C VAL A 76 1.83 13.96 3.19
N ILE A 77 2.89 13.60 2.43
CA ILE A 77 3.83 14.57 1.86
C ILE A 77 3.20 15.32 0.67
N ASN A 78 2.41 14.61 -0.15
CA ASN A 78 1.84 15.13 -1.39
C ASN A 78 0.32 14.96 -1.34
N GLU A 79 -0.42 16.05 -1.51
CA GLU A 79 -1.89 16.04 -1.50
C GLU A 79 -2.51 14.84 -2.25
N VAL A 80 -3.59 14.27 -1.70
CA VAL A 80 -4.31 13.21 -2.41
C VAL A 80 -5.10 13.84 -3.57
N SER A 81 -4.56 13.72 -4.77
CA SER A 81 -5.32 14.03 -5.99
C SER A 81 -6.13 12.81 -6.43
N LEU A 82 -7.25 13.06 -7.09
CA LEU A 82 -8.07 12.00 -7.71
C LEU A 82 -7.24 11.16 -8.70
N ASN A 83 -6.29 11.79 -9.40
CA ASN A 83 -5.34 11.12 -10.29
C ASN A 83 -4.40 10.18 -9.52
N ALA A 84 -3.85 10.61 -8.37
CA ALA A 84 -3.00 9.77 -7.55
C ALA A 84 -3.78 8.56 -7.00
N PHE A 85 -5.00 8.78 -6.51
CA PHE A 85 -5.88 7.72 -6.03
C PHE A 85 -6.13 6.67 -7.12
N ILE A 86 -6.60 7.11 -8.30
CA ILE A 86 -6.88 6.21 -9.43
C ILE A 86 -5.64 5.46 -9.86
N THR A 87 -4.50 6.15 -9.99
CA THR A 87 -3.24 5.54 -10.44
C THR A 87 -2.78 4.45 -9.48
N ILE A 88 -2.83 4.70 -8.17
CA ILE A 88 -2.42 3.73 -7.15
C ILE A 88 -3.37 2.53 -7.14
N MET A 89 -4.69 2.76 -7.15
CA MET A 89 -5.68 1.69 -7.13
C MET A 89 -5.65 0.85 -8.41
N LEU A 90 -5.57 1.48 -9.57
CA LEU A 90 -5.47 0.79 -10.85
C LEU A 90 -4.19 -0.05 -10.92
N SER A 91 -3.05 0.50 -10.47
CA SER A 91 -1.79 -0.25 -10.39
C SER A 91 -1.90 -1.46 -9.45
N ALA A 92 -2.52 -1.28 -8.28
CA ALA A 92 -2.73 -2.37 -7.32
C ALA A 92 -3.59 -3.50 -7.90
N VAL A 93 -4.64 -3.17 -8.65
CA VAL A 93 -5.48 -4.14 -9.35
C VAL A 93 -4.68 -4.85 -10.44
N ILE A 94 -4.00 -4.10 -11.32
CA ILE A 94 -3.19 -4.69 -12.41
C ILE A 94 -2.14 -5.64 -11.86
N LEU A 95 -1.35 -5.23 -10.86
CA LEU A 95 -0.32 -6.07 -10.25
C LEU A 95 -0.93 -7.32 -9.58
N SER A 96 -2.07 -7.17 -8.90
CA SER A 96 -2.77 -8.31 -8.30
C SER A 96 -3.25 -9.33 -9.34
N GLN A 97 -3.75 -8.85 -10.49
CA GLN A 97 -4.15 -9.72 -11.60
C GLN A 97 -2.93 -10.38 -12.26
N CYS A 98 -1.85 -9.63 -12.50
CA CYS A 98 -0.58 -10.19 -12.99
C CYS A 98 -0.09 -11.31 -12.07
N ARG A 99 -0.10 -11.09 -10.76
CA ARG A 99 0.24 -12.14 -9.77
C ARG A 99 -0.64 -13.35 -9.94
N TYR A 100 -1.96 -13.16 -10.01
CA TYR A 100 -2.92 -14.26 -10.08
C TYR A 100 -2.69 -15.15 -11.31
N TYR A 101 -2.48 -14.55 -12.49
CA TYR A 101 -2.22 -15.28 -13.73
C TYR A 101 -0.82 -15.89 -13.79
N LEU A 102 0.18 -15.18 -13.26
CA LEU A 102 1.58 -15.62 -13.34
C LEU A 102 2.00 -16.51 -12.17
N ARG A 103 1.15 -16.73 -11.15
CA ARG A 103 1.51 -17.51 -9.93
C ARG A 103 2.06 -18.91 -10.21
N GLY A 104 1.71 -19.52 -11.34
CA GLY A 104 2.23 -20.83 -11.75
C GLY A 104 3.64 -20.78 -12.35
N TYR A 105 4.06 -19.61 -12.83
CA TYR A 105 5.36 -19.37 -13.46
C TYR A 105 6.35 -18.64 -12.54
N LEU A 106 5.84 -17.88 -11.56
CA LEU A 106 6.67 -17.13 -10.62
C LEU A 106 7.31 -18.08 -9.60
N LYS A 107 8.64 -18.00 -9.51
CA LYS A 107 9.41 -18.70 -8.48
C LYS A 107 9.40 -17.88 -7.20
N ASP A 108 9.09 -18.54 -6.09
CA ASP A 108 9.23 -17.92 -4.77
C ASP A 108 10.70 -17.88 -4.37
N LEU A 109 11.18 -16.71 -3.95
CA LEU A 109 12.56 -16.49 -3.54
C LEU A 109 12.74 -16.48 -2.01
N VAL A 110 11.67 -16.74 -1.25
CA VAL A 110 11.64 -16.85 0.21
C VAL A 110 11.07 -18.20 0.64
#